data_AF-A0A1G6PG61-F1
#
_entry.id   AF-A0A1G6PG61-F1
#
_cell.length_a   1.000
_cell.length_b   1.000
_cell.length_c   1.000
_cell.angle_alpha   90.00
_cell.angle_beta   90.00
_cell.angle_gamma   90.00
#
_symmetry.space_group_name_H-M   'P 1'
#
loop_
_entity.id
_entity.type
_entity.pdbx_description
1 polymer ?
#
loop_
_entity_poly.entity_id
_entity_poly.type
_entity_poly.pdbx_seq_one_letter_code
_entity_poly.pdbx_strand_id
1 'polypeptide(L)'
;MHERLKGHELKSGRVYWQRTDLPSRFDTAGRFTQRAEAVAVQPPASPARQQLEADLVAAYVATLPHRYLREHPIGELRADVYEPTIRRIVEAKAAADVVTVAHAWAQAAAYRYTANTSALDDRTTVESIAVLLPVAPTGTARGFLEHVAADCFEVELIYPHGETFRHEQLT
;
A
#
# COMPACT_ATOMS: atom_id res chain seq x y z
N MET A 1 3.58 15.49 11.71
CA MET A 1 5.02 15.33 11.42
C MET A 1 5.34 13.84 11.52
N HIS A 2 5.37 13.12 10.39
CA HIS A 2 5.59 11.67 10.38
C HIS A 2 7.09 11.37 10.22
N GLU A 3 7.75 11.06 11.33
CA GLU A 3 9.19 10.77 11.39
C GLU A 3 9.55 9.31 11.08
N ARG A 4 8.60 8.36 11.20
CA ARG A 4 8.92 6.91 11.17
C ARG A 4 9.28 6.31 9.80
N LEU A 5 9.18 7.08 8.71
CA LEU A 5 9.54 6.60 7.36
C LEU A 5 10.71 7.38 6.74
N LYS A 6 11.16 8.48 7.37
CA LYS A 6 12.28 9.29 6.87
C LYS A 6 13.59 8.79 7.47
N GLY A 7 14.51 8.31 6.63
CA GLY A 7 15.87 7.96 7.05
C GLY A 7 16.11 6.49 7.43
N HIS A 8 15.16 5.59 7.14
CA HIS A 8 15.34 4.15 7.37
C HIS A 8 15.75 3.41 6.08
N GLU A 9 16.70 2.48 6.20
CA GLU A 9 17.13 1.60 5.11
C GLU A 9 16.01 0.62 4.73
N LEU A 10 15.63 0.63 3.45
CA LEU A 10 14.74 -0.36 2.83
C LEU A 10 15.60 -1.46 2.18
N LYS A 11 15.14 -2.73 2.18
CA LYS A 11 15.84 -3.84 1.51
C LYS A 11 15.10 -4.26 0.24
N SER A 12 15.84 -4.53 -0.83
CA SER A 12 15.36 -5.24 -2.01
C SER A 12 15.89 -6.67 -1.97
N GLY A 13 14.97 -7.61 -2.12
CA GLY A 13 15.28 -8.91 -2.68
C GLY A 13 14.88 -8.94 -4.15
N ARG A 14 15.24 -10.01 -4.87
CA ARG A 14 14.82 -10.25 -6.27
C ARG A 14 13.29 -10.23 -6.49
N VAL A 15 12.50 -10.15 -5.42
CA VAL A 15 11.06 -10.37 -5.42
C VAL A 15 10.26 -9.42 -4.50
N TYR A 16 10.86 -8.74 -3.52
CA TYR A 16 10.07 -7.92 -2.59
C TYR A 16 10.79 -6.62 -2.18
N TRP A 17 10.00 -5.56 -2.06
CA TRP A 17 10.32 -4.37 -1.30
C TRP A 17 9.78 -4.58 0.11
N GLN A 18 10.65 -4.64 1.11
CA GLN A 18 10.24 -4.83 2.50
C GLN A 18 10.89 -3.80 3.42
N ARG A 19 10.09 -3.34 4.38
CA ARG A 19 10.56 -2.62 5.57
C ARG A 19 11.44 -3.56 6.39
N THR A 20 12.62 -3.09 6.77
CA THR A 20 13.64 -3.89 7.48
C THR A 20 13.32 -4.16 8.94
N ASP A 21 12.33 -3.46 9.50
CA ASP A 21 11.90 -3.52 10.89
C ASP A 21 10.63 -4.38 11.12
N LEU A 22 10.05 -4.95 10.07
CA LEU A 22 8.95 -5.91 10.18
C LEU A 22 9.50 -7.35 10.13
N PRO A 23 9.03 -8.27 11.00
CA PRO A 23 9.44 -9.66 10.96
C PRO A 23 8.99 -10.29 9.64
N SER A 24 9.96 -10.74 8.84
CA SER A 24 9.72 -11.47 7.60
C SER A 24 8.89 -12.73 7.88
N ARG A 25 7.83 -12.96 7.10
CA ARG A 25 7.08 -14.24 7.10
C ARG A 25 7.61 -15.26 6.07
N PHE A 26 8.82 -15.07 5.52
CA PHE A 26 9.45 -15.99 4.57
C PHE A 26 10.93 -16.16 4.97
N ASP A 27 11.49 -17.30 5.39
CA ASP A 27 11.18 -18.73 5.20
C ASP A 27 11.26 -19.55 6.53
N THR A 28 10.96 -20.85 6.47
CA THR A 28 11.12 -21.82 7.58
C THR A 28 12.55 -22.35 7.76
N ALA A 29 13.57 -21.77 7.07
CA ALA A 29 14.89 -22.37 6.92
C ALA A 29 16.10 -21.44 7.22
N GLY A 30 15.85 -20.18 7.58
CA GLY A 30 16.80 -19.33 8.31
C GLY A 30 18.11 -19.01 7.57
N ARG A 31 18.13 -18.93 6.23
CA ARG A 31 19.36 -18.58 5.49
C ARG A 31 19.14 -17.48 4.46
N PHE A 32 19.54 -16.26 4.83
CA PHE A 32 19.79 -15.18 3.89
C PHE A 32 21.31 -14.96 3.74
N THR A 33 21.89 -15.46 2.66
CA THR A 33 23.24 -15.07 2.22
C THR A 33 23.12 -14.28 0.93
N GLN A 34 22.76 -13.00 1.01
CA GLN A 34 23.22 -11.98 0.09
C GLN A 34 22.87 -10.59 0.63
N ARG A 35 23.91 -9.75 0.66
CA ARG A 35 23.88 -8.36 1.11
C ARG A 35 22.99 -7.58 0.11
N ALA A 36 21.87 -7.04 0.58
CA ALA A 36 21.00 -6.21 -0.24
C ALA A 36 21.76 -4.95 -0.71
N GLU A 37 21.84 -4.72 -2.01
CA GLU A 37 22.39 -3.49 -2.58
C GLU A 37 21.42 -2.33 -2.37
N ALA A 38 21.98 -1.11 -2.24
CA ALA A 38 21.24 0.10 -1.90
C ALA A 38 20.06 0.34 -2.86
N VAL A 39 18.86 0.28 -2.30
CA VAL A 39 17.62 0.35 -3.05
C VAL A 39 17.17 1.79 -3.17
N ALA A 40 16.59 2.14 -4.32
CA ALA A 40 15.98 3.45 -4.55
C ALA A 40 15.03 3.81 -3.39
N VAL A 41 15.39 4.83 -2.62
CA VAL A 41 14.61 5.31 -1.48
C VAL A 41 13.46 6.14 -2.03
N GLN A 42 12.24 5.90 -1.55
CA GLN A 42 11.11 6.77 -1.89
C GLN A 42 11.51 8.21 -1.52
N PRO A 43 11.41 9.18 -2.45
CA PRO A 43 11.85 10.53 -2.15
C PRO A 43 11.04 11.09 -0.97
N PRO A 44 11.67 11.91 -0.11
CA PRO A 44 11.02 12.38 1.11
C PRO A 44 9.69 13.05 0.81
N ALA A 45 8.72 12.85 1.70
CA ALA A 45 7.41 13.49 1.60
C ALA A 45 7.59 15.02 1.45
N SER A 46 7.02 15.55 0.36
CA SER A 46 6.92 16.98 0.09
C SER A 46 5.45 17.42 0.24
N PRO A 47 5.18 18.68 0.60
CA PRO A 47 3.81 19.19 0.70
C PRO A 47 3.02 19.00 -0.60
N ALA A 48 3.67 19.16 -1.76
CA ALA A 48 3.03 18.94 -3.06
C ALA A 48 2.60 17.49 -3.28
N ARG A 49 3.43 16.51 -2.86
CA ARG A 49 3.07 15.09 -2.96
C ARG A 49 1.93 14.72 -2.02
N GLN A 50 1.96 15.24 -0.79
CA GLN A 50 0.90 15.02 0.18
C GLN A 50 -0.43 15.63 -0.30
N GLN A 51 -0.37 16.80 -0.93
CA GLN A 51 -1.56 17.42 -1.53
C GLN A 51 -2.12 16.56 -2.66
N LEU A 52 -1.28 16.06 -3.57
CA LEU A 52 -1.70 15.17 -4.65
C LEU A 52 -2.34 13.88 -4.13
N GLU A 53 -1.78 13.27 -3.08
CA GLU A 53 -2.36 12.10 -2.40
C GLU A 53 -3.73 12.44 -1.80
N ALA A 54 -3.84 13.55 -1.08
CA ALA A 54 -5.10 13.99 -0.47
C ALA A 54 -6.17 14.33 -1.52
N ASP A 55 -5.80 14.95 -2.63
CA ASP A 55 -6.70 15.28 -3.75
C ASP A 55 -7.17 14.01 -4.46
N LEU A 56 -6.27 13.04 -4.68
CA LEU A 56 -6.61 11.75 -5.26
C LEU A 56 -7.58 10.97 -4.37
N VAL A 57 -7.34 10.95 -3.06
CA VAL A 57 -8.27 10.37 -2.08
C VAL A 57 -9.62 11.09 -2.11
N ALA A 58 -9.62 12.43 -2.12
CA ALA A 58 -10.85 13.22 -2.16
C ALA A 58 -11.69 12.93 -3.42
N ALA A 59 -11.03 12.85 -4.58
CA ALA A 59 -11.67 12.49 -5.84
C ALA A 59 -12.24 11.06 -5.80
N TYR A 60 -11.48 10.10 -5.28
CA TYR A 60 -11.91 8.71 -5.16
C TYR A 60 -13.14 8.56 -4.27
N VAL A 61 -13.09 9.11 -3.04
CA VAL A 61 -14.20 8.96 -2.08
C VAL A 61 -15.47 9.68 -2.54
N ALA A 62 -15.35 10.73 -3.38
CA ALA A 62 -16.51 11.38 -3.99
C ALA A 62 -17.28 10.47 -4.97
N THR A 63 -16.64 9.41 -5.49
CA THR A 63 -17.27 8.43 -6.37
C THR A 63 -17.83 7.20 -5.65
N LEU A 64 -17.55 7.04 -4.34
CA LEU A 64 -17.95 5.85 -3.61
C LEU A 64 -19.46 5.87 -3.30
N PRO A 65 -20.20 4.80 -3.66
CA PRO A 65 -21.64 4.71 -3.37
C PRO A 65 -21.93 4.30 -1.93
N HIS A 66 -20.91 3.97 -1.14
CA HIS A 66 -21.02 3.40 0.20
C HIS A 66 -20.23 4.18 1.24
N ARG A 67 -20.45 3.82 2.51
CA ARG A 67 -19.77 4.42 3.65
C ARG A 67 -18.27 4.13 3.61
N TYR A 68 -17.48 5.16 3.87
CA TYR A 68 -16.03 5.09 4.03
C TYR A 68 -15.59 5.87 5.29
N LEU A 69 -14.37 5.59 5.76
CA LEU A 69 -13.69 6.33 6.82
C LEU A 69 -12.35 6.83 6.27
N ARG A 70 -12.10 8.13 6.34
CA ARG A 70 -10.79 8.72 5.98
C ARG A 70 -9.84 8.66 7.17
N GLU A 71 -8.55 8.51 6.88
CA GLU A 71 -7.49 8.46 7.89
C GLU A 71 -7.79 7.43 9.00
N HIS A 72 -8.28 6.26 8.62
CA HIS A 72 -8.77 5.25 9.55
C HIS A 72 -7.61 4.72 10.42
N PRO A 73 -7.73 4.77 11.75
CA PRO A 73 -6.66 4.32 12.64
C PRO A 73 -6.54 2.79 12.63
N ILE A 74 -5.30 2.32 12.54
CA ILE A 74 -4.92 0.90 12.60
C ILE A 74 -3.72 0.78 13.54
N GLY A 75 -4.02 0.56 14.82
CA GLY A 75 -3.02 0.72 15.88
C GLY A 75 -2.48 2.16 15.90
N GLU A 76 -1.17 2.32 15.76
CA GLU A 76 -0.51 3.64 15.66
C GLU A 76 -0.44 4.19 14.23
N LEU A 77 -0.97 3.44 13.24
CA LEU A 77 -0.94 3.79 11.82
C LEU A 77 -2.28 4.37 11.39
N ARG A 78 -2.29 5.02 10.22
CA ARG A 78 -3.50 5.55 9.59
C ARG A 78 -3.53 5.16 8.13
N ALA A 79 -4.58 4.46 7.73
CA ALA A 79 -4.87 4.18 6.33
C ALA A 79 -5.59 5.38 5.70
N ASP A 80 -5.31 5.69 4.43
CA ASP A 80 -5.95 6.83 3.76
C ASP A 80 -7.47 6.68 3.70
N VAL A 81 -7.94 5.49 3.33
CA VAL A 81 -9.37 5.14 3.33
C VAL A 81 -9.59 3.73 3.85
N TYR A 82 -10.61 3.56 4.70
CA TYR A 82 -11.19 2.26 5.02
C TYR A 82 -12.64 2.20 4.55
N GLU A 83 -12.98 1.17 3.79
CA GLU A 83 -14.31 0.90 3.24
C GLU A 83 -14.93 -0.28 4.01
N PRO A 84 -15.64 -0.02 5.13
CA PRO A 84 -16.11 -1.09 6.03
C PRO A 84 -17.09 -2.07 5.38
N THR A 85 -17.89 -1.61 4.41
CA THR A 85 -18.88 -2.46 3.70
C THR A 85 -18.20 -3.65 3.00
N ILE A 86 -17.02 -3.42 2.44
CA ILE A 86 -16.24 -4.42 1.70
C ILE A 86 -14.92 -4.75 2.40
N ARG A 87 -14.76 -4.31 3.66
CA ARG A 87 -13.61 -4.55 4.53
C ARG A 87 -12.27 -4.27 3.83
N ARG A 88 -12.18 -3.16 3.11
CA ARG A 88 -11.02 -2.81 2.28
C ARG A 88 -10.27 -1.62 2.82
N ILE A 89 -8.95 -1.69 2.72
CA ILE A 89 -8.07 -0.53 2.92
C ILE A 89 -7.60 -0.04 1.55
N VAL A 90 -7.61 1.28 1.37
CA VAL A 90 -7.02 1.92 0.19
C VAL A 90 -5.86 2.80 0.64
N GLU A 91 -4.71 2.64 -0.01
CA GLU A 91 -3.52 3.47 0.19
C GLU A 91 -3.22 4.24 -1.10
N ALA A 92 -3.18 5.57 -1.01
CA ALA A 92 -2.93 6.46 -2.14
C ALA A 92 -1.44 6.80 -2.25
N LYS A 93 -0.98 7.01 -3.49
CA LYS A 93 0.34 7.58 -3.75
C LYS A 93 0.31 8.57 -4.90
N ALA A 94 1.13 9.62 -4.81
CA ALA A 94 1.22 10.67 -5.84
C ALA A 94 1.89 10.24 -7.16
N ALA A 95 2.39 9.00 -7.27
CA ALA A 95 3.09 8.52 -8.47
C ALA A 95 2.90 7.01 -8.67
N ALA A 96 3.06 6.55 -9.91
CA ALA A 96 2.89 5.16 -10.32
C ALA A 96 4.21 4.47 -10.73
N ASP A 97 5.35 5.01 -10.30
CA ASP A 97 6.65 4.36 -10.49
C ASP A 97 6.82 3.14 -9.57
N VAL A 98 7.71 2.21 -9.93
CA VAL A 98 7.85 0.91 -9.24
C VAL A 98 8.14 1.04 -7.75
N VAL A 99 8.92 2.03 -7.34
CA VAL A 99 9.30 2.22 -5.92
C VAL A 99 8.08 2.71 -5.14
N THR A 100 7.40 3.71 -5.68
CA THR A 100 6.20 4.28 -5.06
C THR A 100 5.08 3.24 -4.95
N VAL A 101 4.86 2.47 -6.01
CA VAL A 101 3.85 1.40 -6.05
C VAL A 101 4.16 0.31 -5.04
N ALA A 102 5.42 -0.12 -4.95
CA ALA A 102 5.81 -1.12 -3.98
C ALA A 102 5.68 -0.63 -2.53
N HIS A 103 5.97 0.64 -2.30
CA HIS A 103 5.75 1.27 -0.99
C HIS A 103 4.25 1.30 -0.63
N ALA A 104 3.38 1.66 -1.57
CA ALA A 104 1.92 1.66 -1.34
C ALA A 104 1.42 0.28 -0.95
N TRP A 105 1.82 -0.76 -1.70
CA TRP A 105 1.46 -2.14 -1.42
C TRP A 105 1.98 -2.59 -0.04
N ALA A 106 3.25 -2.32 0.27
CA ALA A 106 3.86 -2.72 1.53
C ALA A 106 3.18 -2.05 2.74
N GLN A 107 2.80 -0.78 2.61
CA GLN A 107 2.02 -0.07 3.64
C GLN A 107 0.64 -0.70 3.83
N ALA A 108 -0.12 -0.88 2.76
CA ALA A 108 -1.47 -1.45 2.83
C ALA A 108 -1.46 -2.88 3.39
N ALA A 109 -0.48 -3.71 3.00
CA ALA A 109 -0.28 -5.05 3.53
C ALA A 109 0.05 -5.02 5.03
N ALA A 110 0.90 -4.09 5.49
CA ALA A 110 1.20 -3.91 6.91
C ALA A 110 -0.03 -3.47 7.72
N TYR A 111 -0.89 -2.62 7.14
CA TYR A 111 -2.14 -2.21 7.77
C TYR A 111 -3.10 -3.39 7.93
N ARG A 112 -3.32 -4.16 6.86
CA ARG A 112 -4.13 -5.39 6.92
C ARG A 112 -3.60 -6.37 7.95
N TYR A 113 -2.28 -6.60 7.95
CA TYR A 113 -1.63 -7.46 8.93
C TYR A 113 -1.95 -6.99 10.35
N THR A 114 -1.74 -5.70 10.63
CA THR A 114 -1.95 -5.12 11.95
C THR A 114 -3.42 -5.22 12.35
N ALA A 115 -4.35 -4.85 11.47
CA ALA A 115 -5.78 -4.93 11.73
C ALA A 115 -6.23 -6.36 12.06
N ASN A 116 -5.73 -7.36 11.33
CA ASN A 116 -6.18 -8.75 11.49
C ASN A 116 -5.42 -9.57 12.54
N THR A 117 -4.28 -9.08 13.02
CA THR A 117 -3.47 -9.79 14.04
C THR A 117 -3.45 -9.10 15.39
N SER A 118 -3.78 -7.81 15.44
CA SER A 118 -3.95 -7.13 16.71
C SER A 118 -5.24 -7.61 17.37
N ALA A 119 -5.13 -8.24 18.53
CA ALA A 119 -6.27 -8.56 19.40
C ALA A 119 -6.92 -7.29 20.02
N LEU A 120 -6.61 -6.11 19.48
CA LEU A 120 -6.86 -4.81 20.09
C LEU A 120 -8.17 -4.16 19.60
N ASP A 121 -8.77 -4.65 18.51
CA ASP A 121 -10.05 -4.11 18.04
C ASP A 121 -10.83 -5.13 17.18
N ASP A 122 -11.76 -5.87 17.80
CA ASP A 122 -12.66 -6.85 17.13
C ASP A 122 -13.56 -6.23 16.04
N ARG A 123 -13.47 -4.90 15.81
CA ARG A 123 -14.32 -4.14 14.90
C ARG A 123 -13.71 -3.89 13.52
N THR A 124 -12.38 -4.03 13.37
CA THR A 124 -11.71 -3.72 12.09
C THR A 124 -11.12 -4.99 11.48
N THR A 125 -11.94 -5.71 10.71
CA THR A 125 -11.46 -6.79 9.84
C THR A 125 -11.15 -6.23 8.45
N VAL A 126 -10.01 -6.63 7.88
CA VAL A 126 -9.57 -6.23 6.54
C VAL A 126 -9.42 -7.47 5.66
N GLU A 127 -10.26 -7.56 4.64
CA GLU A 127 -10.28 -8.70 3.70
C GLU A 127 -9.42 -8.42 2.47
N SER A 128 -9.44 -7.20 1.95
CA SER A 128 -8.65 -6.81 0.78
C SER A 128 -7.91 -5.48 0.96
N ILE A 129 -6.88 -5.28 0.13
CA ILE A 129 -6.14 -4.03 0.05
C ILE A 129 -6.20 -3.49 -1.37
N ALA A 130 -6.18 -2.16 -1.49
CA ALA A 130 -6.10 -1.49 -2.77
C ALA A 130 -5.02 -0.41 -2.78
N VAL A 131 -4.39 -0.26 -3.94
CA VAL A 131 -3.42 0.80 -4.22
C VAL A 131 -4.09 1.80 -5.16
N LEU A 132 -4.21 3.04 -4.70
CA LEU A 132 -4.80 4.14 -5.45
C LEU A 132 -3.70 5.02 -6.05
N LEU A 133 -3.65 5.07 -7.39
CA LEU A 133 -2.61 5.77 -8.15
C LEU A 133 -3.22 6.82 -9.08
N PRO A 134 -2.49 7.89 -9.42
CA PRO A 134 -3.00 8.93 -10.31
C PRO A 134 -3.20 8.43 -11.75
N VAL A 135 -2.55 7.32 -12.12
CA VAL A 135 -2.63 6.66 -13.43
C VAL A 135 -2.35 5.16 -13.27
N ALA A 136 -2.77 4.35 -14.25
CA ALA A 136 -2.40 2.95 -14.32
C ALA A 136 -0.87 2.80 -14.39
N PRO A 137 -0.25 1.95 -13.54
CA PRO A 137 1.17 1.64 -13.64
C PRO A 137 1.43 0.81 -14.89
N THR A 138 2.63 0.94 -15.45
CA THR A 138 3.07 0.20 -16.63
C THR A 138 4.44 -0.44 -16.39
N GLY A 139 4.85 -1.34 -17.29
CA GLY A 139 6.17 -1.99 -17.24
C GLY A 139 6.44 -2.64 -15.88
N THR A 140 7.62 -2.36 -15.32
CA THR A 140 8.09 -2.96 -14.06
C THR A 140 7.16 -2.69 -12.87
N ALA A 141 6.52 -1.52 -12.80
CA ALA A 141 5.62 -1.18 -11.70
C ALA A 141 4.36 -2.05 -11.72
N ARG A 142 3.81 -2.29 -12.92
CA ARG A 142 2.68 -3.20 -13.12
C ARG A 142 3.07 -4.65 -12.85
N GLY A 143 4.18 -5.10 -13.43
CA GLY A 143 4.68 -6.46 -13.23
C GLY A 143 4.95 -6.78 -11.76
N PHE A 144 5.40 -5.79 -10.97
CA PHE A 144 5.51 -5.94 -9.52
C PHE A 144 4.15 -6.22 -8.86
N LEU A 145 3.12 -5.42 -9.16
CA LEU A 145 1.80 -5.60 -8.57
C LEU A 145 1.15 -6.93 -8.96
N GLU A 146 1.26 -7.31 -10.24
CA GLU A 146 0.78 -8.61 -10.73
C GLU A 146 1.48 -9.76 -10.02
N HIS A 147 2.80 -9.64 -9.81
CA HIS A 147 3.57 -10.65 -9.11
C HIS A 147 3.17 -10.80 -7.64
N VAL A 148 3.03 -9.70 -6.89
CA VAL A 148 2.62 -9.78 -5.47
C VAL A 148 1.15 -10.20 -5.29
N ALA A 149 0.30 -9.94 -6.29
CA ALA A 149 -1.08 -10.38 -6.29
C ALA A 149 -1.18 -11.91 -6.41
N ALA A 150 -0.40 -12.50 -7.31
CA ALA A 150 -0.37 -13.95 -7.53
C ALA A 150 0.13 -14.74 -6.31
N ASP A 151 1.09 -14.19 -5.57
CA ASP A 151 1.77 -14.94 -4.50
C ASP A 151 0.98 -15.01 -3.19
N CYS A 152 0.30 -13.93 -2.78
CA CYS A 152 -0.11 -13.83 -1.37
C CYS A 152 -1.40 -13.06 -1.09
N PHE A 153 -1.90 -12.19 -1.98
CA PHE A 153 -2.99 -11.26 -1.61
C PHE A 153 -3.84 -10.80 -2.80
N GLU A 154 -5.15 -10.71 -2.59
CA GLU A 154 -6.03 -9.89 -3.42
C GLU A 154 -5.62 -8.41 -3.30
N VAL A 155 -4.81 -7.96 -4.27
CA VAL A 155 -4.44 -6.55 -4.46
C VAL A 155 -5.32 -5.99 -5.55
N GLU A 156 -6.07 -4.94 -5.21
CA GLU A 156 -6.79 -4.17 -6.19
C GLU A 156 -5.98 -2.93 -6.59
N LEU A 157 -5.94 -2.65 -7.88
CA LEU A 157 -5.37 -1.43 -8.41
C LEU A 157 -6.52 -0.47 -8.76
N ILE A 158 -6.45 0.76 -8.23
CA ILE A 158 -7.44 1.81 -8.45
C ILE A 158 -6.77 3.01 -9.10
N TYR A 159 -7.36 3.54 -10.18
CA TYR A 159 -6.85 4.74 -10.84
C TYR A 159 -7.96 5.50 -11.60
N PRO A 160 -7.81 6.82 -11.83
CA PRO A 160 -8.79 7.62 -12.58
C PRO A 160 -9.09 7.07 -13.97
N HIS A 161 -10.37 7.02 -14.34
CA HIS A 161 -10.84 6.63 -15.66
C HIS A 161 -12.10 7.44 -16.03
N GLY A 162 -11.90 8.46 -16.87
CA GLY A 162 -12.95 9.43 -17.18
C GLY A 162 -13.37 10.22 -15.93
N GLU A 163 -14.66 10.26 -15.65
CA GLU A 163 -15.25 10.92 -14.46
C GLU A 163 -15.30 9.99 -13.23
N THR A 164 -14.78 8.77 -13.35
CA THR A 164 -14.85 7.72 -12.32
C THR A 164 -13.48 7.15 -12.02
N PHE A 165 -13.44 6.10 -11.21
CA PHE A 165 -12.24 5.30 -10.98
C PHE A 165 -12.42 3.92 -11.58
N ARG A 166 -11.36 3.41 -12.21
CA ARG A 166 -11.28 2.02 -12.64
C ARG A 166 -10.70 1.20 -11.51
N HIS A 167 -11.35 0.08 -11.25
CA HIS A 167 -10.98 -0.93 -10.26
C HIS A 167 -10.49 -2.17 -11.02
N GLU A 168 -9.22 -2.51 -10.88
CA GLU A 168 -8.61 -3.70 -11.48
C GLU A 168 -8.21 -4.68 -10.38
N GLN A 169 -8.90 -5.83 -10.33
CA GLN A 169 -8.45 -6.95 -9.52
C GLN A 169 -7.25 -7.59 -10.20
N LEU A 170 -6.12 -7.68 -9.50
CA LEU A 170 -4.94 -8.37 -9.99
C LEU A 170 -4.98 -9.82 -9.50
N THR A 171 -4.63 -10.75 -10.40
CA THR A 171 -4.65 -12.21 -10.17
C THR A 171 -3.35 -12.83 -10.64
#